data_AF-A0A0K8V8S6-F1
#
_entry.id   AF-A0A0K8V8S6-F1
#
_cell.length_a   1.000
_cell.length_b   1.000
_cell.length_c   1.000
_cell.angle_alpha   90.00
_cell.angle_beta   90.00
_cell.angle_gamma   90.00
#
_symmetry.space_group_name_H-M   'P 1'
#
loop_
_entity.id
_entity.type
_entity.pdbx_description
1 polymer ?
#
loop_
_entity_poly.entity_id
_entity_poly.type
_entity_poly.pdbx_seq_one_letter_code
_entity_poly.pdbx_strand_id
1 'polypeptide(L)'
;ILASTIARLRLRTHARGDSRVCELMFRDNQGGEREISVSAQIQRRPLPPTPVRSLEDHVFQQFRNLRLADNEFHRAAPVELILGADVYSRLMLPGLQPMAMGQLIAQNTTLGYIISGVV
;
A
#
# COMPACT_ATOMS: atom_id res chain seq x y z
N ILE A 1 5.81 12.86 -1.93
CA ILE A 1 5.73 11.51 -2.51
C ILE A 1 6.68 11.48 -3.69
N LEU A 2 7.59 10.49 -3.75
CA LEU A 2 8.55 10.38 -4.85
C LEU A 2 7.84 9.92 -6.14
N ALA A 3 8.40 10.28 -7.30
CA ALA A 3 7.85 9.85 -8.59
C ALA A 3 7.84 8.30 -8.71
N SER A 4 8.81 7.63 -8.09
CA SER A 4 8.88 6.17 -8.00
C SER A 4 7.68 5.57 -7.26
N THR A 5 7.22 6.19 -6.17
CA THR A 5 6.03 5.78 -5.43
C THR A 5 4.77 5.93 -6.26
N ILE A 6 4.65 7.07 -6.96
CA ILE A 6 3.50 7.38 -7.82
C ILE A 6 3.38 6.30 -8.90
N ALA A 7 4.51 5.94 -9.52
CA ALA A 7 4.56 4.88 -10.51
C ALA A 7 4.26 3.49 -9.92
N ARG A 8 4.91 3.11 -8.80
CA ARG A 8 4.77 1.80 -8.14
C ARG A 8 3.34 1.53 -7.69
N LEU A 9 2.73 2.49 -7.00
CA LEU A 9 1.37 2.37 -6.47
C LEU A 9 0.30 2.80 -7.48
N ARG A 10 0.70 3.21 -8.70
CA ARG A 10 -0.17 3.72 -9.78
C ARG A 10 -1.09 4.85 -9.31
N LEU A 11 -0.54 5.72 -8.47
CA LEU A 11 -1.27 6.87 -7.94
C LEU A 11 -1.45 7.91 -9.04
N ARG A 12 -2.60 8.57 -9.03
CA ARG A 12 -2.75 9.86 -9.69
C ARG A 12 -2.75 10.94 -8.64
N THR A 13 -1.89 11.94 -8.81
CA THR A 13 -1.75 13.03 -7.85
C THR A 13 -2.16 14.33 -8.52
N HIS A 14 -3.09 15.05 -7.91
CA HIS A 14 -3.41 16.42 -8.29
C HIS A 14 -3.02 17.32 -7.12
N ALA A 15 -1.97 18.13 -7.30
CA ALA A 15 -1.65 19.17 -6.32
C ALA A 15 -2.74 20.24 -6.39
N ARG A 16 -3.44 20.47 -5.28
CA ARG A 16 -4.52 21.47 -5.20
C ARG A 16 -4.20 22.45 -4.07
N GLY A 17 -3.75 23.65 -4.44
CA GLY A 17 -3.65 24.78 -3.53
C GLY A 17 -2.75 24.55 -2.30
N ASP A 18 -2.96 25.38 -1.28
CA ASP A 18 -2.03 25.68 -0.19
C ASP A 18 -1.25 24.48 0.44
N SER A 19 -0.02 24.78 0.83
CA SER A 19 1.21 24.00 0.73
C SER A 19 1.32 22.71 1.56
N ARG A 20 0.25 22.28 2.24
CA ARG A 20 0.26 21.16 3.20
C ARG A 20 -0.78 20.08 2.93
N VAL A 21 -1.63 20.26 1.93
CA VAL A 21 -2.63 19.26 1.54
C VAL A 21 -2.45 18.93 0.06
N CYS A 22 -2.59 17.66 -0.30
CA CYS A 22 -2.62 17.23 -1.69
C CYS A 22 -3.79 16.27 -1.93
N GLU A 23 -4.33 16.27 -3.15
CA GLU A 23 -5.35 15.30 -3.56
C GLU A 23 -4.67 14.09 -4.20
N LEU A 24 -4.97 12.91 -3.67
CA LEU A 24 -4.52 11.62 -4.18
C LEU A 24 -5.73 10.87 -4.71
N MET A 25 -5.59 10.29 -5.90
CA MET A 25 -6.55 9.38 -6.49
C MET A 25 -5.92 8.00 -6.59
N PHE A 26 -6.51 7.04 -5.88
CA PHE A 26 -6.21 5.62 -6.00
C PHE A 26 -7.11 5.02 -7.06
N ARG A 27 -6.51 4.24 -7.95
CA ARG A 27 -7.22 3.45 -8.96
C ARG A 27 -7.16 1.99 -8.59
N ASP A 28 -8.13 1.25 -9.11
CA ASP A 28 -8.13 -0.20 -9.03
C ASP A 28 -6.91 -0.78 -9.77
N ASN A 29 -5.98 -1.27 -8.96
CA ASN A 29 -4.78 -1.94 -9.40
C ASN A 29 -5.01 -3.43 -9.61
N GLN A 30 -6.25 -3.93 -9.56
CA GLN A 30 -6.66 -5.31 -9.81
C GLN A 30 -7.39 -5.48 -11.14
N GLY A 31 -7.72 -4.38 -11.84
CA GLY A 31 -8.36 -4.38 -13.16
C GLY A 31 -9.83 -3.96 -13.15
N GLY A 32 -10.36 -3.53 -12.00
CA GLY A 32 -11.65 -2.86 -11.92
C GLY A 32 -11.61 -1.41 -12.40
N GLU A 33 -12.76 -0.75 -12.33
CA GLU A 33 -12.93 0.67 -12.71
C GLU A 33 -13.02 1.62 -11.50
N ARG A 34 -12.82 1.08 -10.29
CA ARG A 34 -13.00 1.82 -9.04
C ARG A 34 -11.93 2.91 -8.87
N GLU A 35 -12.37 4.11 -8.53
CA GLU A 35 -11.50 5.23 -8.17
C GLU A 35 -11.87 5.80 -6.80
N ILE A 36 -10.84 6.18 -6.03
CA ILE A 36 -10.96 6.64 -4.65
C ILE A 36 -10.11 7.91 -4.52
N SER A 37 -10.76 9.07 -4.43
CA SER A 37 -10.10 10.35 -4.17
C SER A 37 -10.01 10.63 -2.67
N VAL A 38 -8.84 11.09 -2.21
CA VAL A 38 -8.58 11.45 -0.81
C VAL A 38 -7.73 12.70 -0.72
N SER A 39 -8.01 13.51 0.30
CA SER A 39 -7.12 14.58 0.72
C SER A 39 -6.06 14.03 1.68
N ALA A 40 -4.79 14.23 1.36
CA ALA A 40 -3.67 13.81 2.18
C ALA A 40 -2.94 15.01 2.77
N GLN A 41 -2.46 14.88 4.01
CA GLN A 41 -1.65 15.89 4.67
C GLN A 41 -0.16 15.60 4.50
N ILE A 42 0.62 16.63 4.18
CA ILE A 42 2.08 16.50 4.04
C ILE A 42 2.72 16.46 5.43
N GLN A 43 3.29 15.30 5.77
CA GLN A 43 4.08 15.12 7.00
C GLN A 43 5.50 15.65 6.82
N ARG A 44 5.97 16.46 7.79
CA ARG A 44 7.35 16.99 7.81
C ARG A 44 8.32 16.07 8.52
N ARG A 45 7.82 15.21 9.39
CA ARG A 45 8.64 14.30 10.17
C ARG A 45 8.87 13.02 9.34
N PRO A 46 10.14 12.64 9.09
CA PRO A 46 10.42 11.37 8.45
C PRO A 46 9.95 10.24 9.35
N LEU A 47 9.30 9.27 8.74
CA LEU A 47 8.86 8.05 9.39
C LEU A 47 9.99 7.01 9.33
N PRO A 48 10.11 6.13 10.35
CA PRO A 48 11.06 5.04 10.29
C PRO A 48 10.76 4.15 9.08
N PRO A 49 11.78 3.48 8.51
CA PRO A 49 11.56 2.57 7.40
C PRO A 49 10.71 1.37 7.83
N THR A 50 9.94 0.85 6.89
CA THR A 50 9.16 -0.38 7.07
C THR A 50 9.45 -1.35 5.93
N PRO A 51 9.76 -2.62 6.24
CA PRO A 51 10.11 -3.15 7.56
C PRO A 51 11.42 -2.52 8.10
N VAL A 52 11.66 -2.64 9.40
CA VAL A 52 12.89 -2.12 10.06
C VAL A 52 14.16 -2.73 9.45
N ARG A 53 14.06 -3.99 9.00
CA ARG A 53 15.09 -4.70 8.24
C ARG A 53 14.43 -5.39 7.07
N SER A 54 15.12 -5.46 5.93
CA SER A 54 14.64 -6.25 4.80
C SER A 54 14.46 -7.71 5.21
N LEU A 55 13.35 -8.30 4.79
CA LEU A 55 13.10 -9.73 4.91
C LEU A 55 13.89 -10.47 3.82
N GLU A 56 14.19 -11.73 4.07
CA GLU A 56 14.83 -12.58 3.07
C GLU A 56 13.92 -12.80 1.87
N ASP A 57 14.52 -12.87 0.67
CA ASP A 57 13.77 -13.00 -0.58
C ASP A 57 12.91 -14.28 -0.63
N HIS A 58 13.30 -15.33 0.10
CA HIS A 58 12.52 -16.56 0.21
C HIS A 58 11.16 -16.32 0.88
N VAL A 59 11.06 -15.35 1.79
CA VAL A 59 9.80 -14.95 2.42
C VAL A 59 8.88 -14.32 1.38
N PHE A 60 9.40 -13.57 0.41
CA PHE A 60 8.59 -13.01 -0.68
C PHE A 60 8.06 -14.09 -1.64
N GLN A 61 8.79 -15.19 -1.84
CA GLN A 61 8.44 -16.26 -2.79
C GLN A 61 7.03 -16.81 -2.58
N GLN A 62 6.62 -16.97 -1.32
CA GLN A 62 5.32 -17.53 -0.96
C GLN A 62 4.14 -16.66 -1.43
N PHE A 63 4.39 -15.37 -1.71
CA PHE A 63 3.38 -14.40 -2.14
C PHE A 63 3.39 -14.15 -3.66
N ARG A 64 4.25 -14.85 -4.43
CA ARG A 64 4.41 -14.62 -5.88
C ARG A 64 3.13 -14.84 -6.68
N ASN A 65 2.20 -15.65 -6.16
CA ASN A 65 0.92 -15.92 -6.82
C ASN A 65 -0.14 -14.84 -6.52
N LEU A 66 0.16 -13.88 -5.64
CA LEU A 66 -0.72 -12.78 -5.31
C LEU A 66 -0.32 -11.52 -6.06
N ARG A 67 -1.32 -10.77 -6.54
CA ARG A 67 -1.10 -9.42 -7.04
C ARG A 67 -1.05 -8.45 -5.86
N LEU A 68 0.15 -8.30 -5.30
CA LEU A 68 0.40 -7.49 -4.10
C LEU A 68 0.18 -6.00 -4.35
N ALA A 69 -0.24 -5.29 -3.30
CA ALA A 69 -0.34 -3.82 -3.33
C ALA A 69 1.02 -3.14 -3.46
N ASP A 70 2.06 -3.76 -2.88
CA ASP A 70 3.45 -3.33 -2.99
C ASP A 70 4.35 -4.56 -3.18
N ASN A 71 4.95 -4.70 -4.36
CA ASN A 71 5.85 -5.82 -4.66
C ASN A 71 7.20 -5.71 -3.93
N GLU A 72 7.50 -4.57 -3.32
CA GLU A 72 8.73 -4.32 -2.58
C GLU A 72 8.52 -4.26 -1.07
N PHE A 73 7.34 -4.70 -0.56
CA PHE A 73 7.00 -4.64 0.88
C PHE A 73 8.02 -5.32 1.80
N HIS A 74 8.81 -6.28 1.29
CA HIS A 74 9.82 -7.03 2.02
C HIS A 74 11.15 -6.28 2.13
N ARG A 75 11.37 -5.21 1.37
CA ARG A 75 12.58 -4.39 1.40
C ARG A 75 12.38 -3.22 2.37
N ALA A 76 13.34 -3.01 3.26
CA ALA A 76 13.32 -1.84 4.14
C ALA A 76 13.38 -0.55 3.31
N ALA A 77 12.34 0.28 3.40
CA ALA A 77 12.24 1.55 2.71
C ALA A 77 11.51 2.59 3.57
N PRO A 78 11.78 3.91 3.39
CA PRO A 78 11.04 4.96 4.07
C PRO A 78 9.53 4.88 3.81
N VAL A 79 8.71 5.15 4.82
CA VAL A 79 7.25 5.24 4.63
C VAL A 79 6.92 6.55 3.91
N GLU A 80 6.35 6.43 2.71
CA GLU A 80 6.04 7.56 1.84
C GLU A 80 4.59 8.04 1.94
N LEU A 81 3.69 7.16 2.40
CA LEU A 81 2.26 7.40 2.52
C LEU A 81 1.68 6.57 3.66
N ILE A 82 0.90 7.21 4.53
CA ILE A 82 0.07 6.53 5.53
C ILE A 82 -1.38 6.70 5.11
N LEU A 83 -2.12 5.59 5.11
CA LEU A 83 -3.56 5.59 4.87
C LEU A 83 -4.28 5.55 6.22
N GLY A 84 -5.16 6.52 6.45
CA GLY A 84 -6.06 6.50 7.60
C GLY A 84 -7.08 5.36 7.48
N ALA A 85 -7.71 5.00 8.61
CA ALA A 85 -8.73 3.94 8.66
C ALA A 85 -9.97 4.26 7.79
N ASP A 86 -10.27 5.54 7.65
CA ASP A 86 -11.30 6.09 6.76
C ASP A 86 -11.01 5.80 5.28
N VAL A 87 -9.74 5.87 4.87
CA VAL A 87 -9.30 5.54 3.50
C VAL A 87 -9.17 4.03 3.33
N TYR A 88 -8.56 3.34 4.29
CA TYR A 88 -8.34 1.90 4.25
C TYR A 88 -9.65 1.11 4.12
N SER A 89 -10.68 1.45 4.90
CA SER A 89 -12.01 0.80 4.81
C SER A 89 -12.64 0.95 3.42
N ARG A 90 -12.43 2.08 2.75
CA ARG A 90 -12.87 2.30 1.37
C ARG A 90 -12.07 1.48 0.36
N LEU A 91 -10.83 1.07 0.65
CA LEU A 91 -10.02 0.29 -0.29
C LEU A 91 -10.30 -1.21 -0.21
N MET A 92 -11.01 -1.69 0.81
CA MET A 92 -11.30 -3.12 0.96
C MET A 92 -12.11 -3.68 -0.21
N LEU A 93 -11.76 -4.91 -0.59
CA LEU A 93 -12.52 -5.76 -1.51
C LEU A 93 -12.84 -7.09 -0.81
N PRO A 94 -13.86 -7.84 -1.27
CA PRO A 94 -14.03 -9.22 -0.85
C PRO A 94 -12.77 -10.04 -1.11
N GLY A 95 -12.40 -10.89 -0.14
CA GLY A 95 -11.24 -11.76 -0.22
C GLY A 95 -10.35 -11.67 1.00
N LEU A 96 -10.28 -12.76 1.74
CA LEU A 96 -9.36 -12.96 2.85
C LEU A 96 -8.78 -14.37 2.71
N GLN A 97 -7.48 -14.47 2.51
CA GLN A 97 -6.80 -15.73 2.28
C GLN A 97 -5.82 -15.99 3.43
N PRO A 98 -6.11 -16.95 4.32
CA PRO A 98 -5.12 -17.44 5.27
C PRO A 98 -3.90 -17.97 4.53
N MET A 99 -2.71 -17.64 5.00
CA MET A 99 -1.46 -18.10 4.41
C MET A 99 -0.95 -19.36 5.10
N ALA A 100 -0.09 -20.14 4.43
CA ALA A 100 0.42 -21.41 4.93
C ALA A 100 1.12 -21.31 6.30
N MET A 101 1.64 -20.13 6.67
CA MET A 101 2.24 -19.88 7.99
C MET A 101 1.22 -19.70 9.12
N GLY A 102 -0.09 -19.83 8.86
CA GLY A 102 -1.19 -19.84 9.84
C GLY A 102 -1.45 -18.52 10.58
N GLN A 103 -0.43 -17.66 10.69
CA GLN A 103 -0.44 -16.39 11.39
C GLN A 103 -0.48 -15.19 10.45
N LEU A 104 -0.29 -15.43 9.15
CA LEU A 104 -0.35 -14.40 8.11
C LEU A 104 -1.66 -14.52 7.32
N ILE A 105 -2.19 -13.37 6.95
CA ILE A 105 -3.43 -13.22 6.18
C ILE A 105 -3.16 -12.28 5.02
N ALA A 106 -3.54 -12.73 3.82
CA ALA A 106 -3.60 -11.87 2.64
C ALA A 106 -5.02 -11.30 2.52
N GLN A 107 -5.13 -9.97 2.52
CA GLN A 107 -6.40 -9.27 2.39
C GLN A 107 -6.48 -8.54 1.06
N ASN A 108 -7.57 -8.74 0.34
CA ASN A 108 -7.77 -8.14 -0.97
C ASN A 108 -8.19 -6.66 -0.84
N THR A 109 -7.55 -5.79 -1.62
CA THR A 109 -7.87 -4.36 -1.69
C THR A 109 -7.82 -3.86 -3.12
N THR A 110 -8.38 -2.68 -3.36
CA THR A 110 -8.28 -1.96 -4.63
C THR A 110 -6.83 -1.76 -5.10
N LEU A 111 -5.86 -1.65 -4.17
CA LEU A 111 -4.44 -1.53 -4.52
C LEU A 111 -3.77 -2.87 -4.81
N GLY A 112 -4.38 -3.95 -4.35
CA GLY A 112 -3.90 -5.33 -4.36
C GLY A 112 -3.83 -5.97 -2.99
N TYR A 113 -3.33 -7.19 -2.95
CA TYR A 113 -3.26 -7.93 -1.69
C TYR A 113 -2.27 -7.26 -0.73
N ILE A 114 -2.72 -6.98 0.48
CA ILE A 114 -1.86 -6.62 1.61
C ILE A 114 -1.67 -7.84 2.51
N ILE A 115 -0.51 -7.95 3.13
CA ILE A 115 -0.19 -9.04 4.05
C ILE A 115 -0.16 -8.47 5.47
N SER A 116 -0.90 -9.09 6.39
CA SER A 116 -0.94 -8.75 7.80
C SER A 116 -0.77 -9.99 8.65
N GLY A 117 -0.25 -9.81 9.87
CA GLY A 117 -0.05 -10.91 10.82
C GLY A 117 1.30 -10.84 11.52
N VAL A 118 1.60 -11.90 12.27
CA VAL A 118 2.86 -12.05 13.00
C VAL A 118 3.84 -12.85 12.15
N VAL A 119 5.08 -12.38 12.08
CA VAL A 119 6.23 -13.05 11.46
C VAL A 119 7.17 -13.51 12.55
#